data_AF-A0A8K0KBU4-F1
#
_entry.id   AF-A0A8K0KBU4-F1
#
_cell.length_a   1.000
_cell.length_b   1.000
_cell.length_c   1.000
_cell.angle_alpha   90.00
_cell.angle_beta   90.00
_cell.angle_gamma   90.00
#
_symmetry.space_group_name_H-M   'P 1'
#
loop_
_entity.id
_entity.type
_entity.pdbx_description
1 polymer ?
#
loop_
_entity_poly.entity_id
_entity_poly.type
_entity_poly.pdbx_seq_one_letter_code
_entity_poly.pdbx_strand_id
1 'polypeptide(L)'
;MEVDAMKEMFSRSEKLLDIKHVNYIGDDLTTYYGLAIRRHPESACKMKDAIWATFYHKCSTGKDPQHSKCPEGADSWCKWRVAEARKRIGFI
;
A
#
# COMPACT_ATOMS: atom_id res chain seq x y z
N MET A 1 14.62 -2.37 7.66
CA MET A 1 14.13 -1.46 6.60
C MET A 1 14.95 -0.20 6.70
N GLU A 2 15.56 0.24 5.61
CA GLU A 2 16.44 1.40 5.64
C GLU A 2 15.63 2.70 5.78
N VAL A 3 16.15 3.64 6.56
CA VAL A 3 15.54 4.94 6.83
C VAL A 3 15.33 5.73 5.53
N ASP A 4 16.17 5.48 4.52
CA ASP A 4 16.08 6.14 3.22
C ASP A 4 14.85 5.72 2.42
N ALA A 5 14.39 4.47 2.55
CA ALA A 5 13.13 4.05 1.94
C ALA A 5 11.93 4.78 2.55
N MET A 6 11.95 5.04 3.87
CA MET A 6 10.89 5.85 4.50
C MET A 6 10.93 7.30 4.02
N LYS A 7 12.12 7.91 3.94
CA LYS A 7 12.26 9.27 3.41
C LYS A 7 11.73 9.37 1.98
N GLU A 8 12.04 8.40 1.12
CA GLU A 8 11.52 8.35 -0.25
C GLU A 8 9.99 8.28 -0.27
N MET A 9 9.39 7.41 0.55
CA MET A 9 7.93 7.29 0.67
C MET A 9 7.29 8.61 1.10
N PHE A 10 7.82 9.26 2.13
CA PHE A 10 7.29 10.54 2.63
C PHE A 10 7.43 11.65 1.57
N SER A 11 8.63 11.83 1.00
CA SER A 11 8.86 12.84 -0.05
C SER A 11 8.03 12.60 -1.31
N ARG A 12 7.71 11.35 -1.65
CA ARG A 12 6.86 11.02 -2.78
C ARG A 12 5.38 11.26 -2.49
N SER A 13 4.94 11.03 -1.25
CA SER A 13 3.56 11.30 -0.83
C SER A 13 3.22 12.80 -0.86
N GLU A 14 4.15 13.66 -0.43
CA GLU A 14 4.01 15.12 -0.50
C GLU A 14 3.85 15.60 -1.95
N LYS A 15 4.69 15.08 -2.86
CA LYS A 15 4.66 15.45 -4.27
C LYS A 15 3.43 14.95 -5.03
N LEU A 16 3.00 13.71 -4.78
CA LEU A 16 1.92 13.08 -5.55
C LEU A 16 0.54 13.55 -5.13
N LEU A 17 0.37 13.90 -3.86
CA LEU A 17 -0.95 14.16 -3.32
C LEU A 17 -1.15 15.64 -2.95
N ASP A 18 -0.10 16.47 -2.87
CA ASP A 18 -0.17 17.85 -2.36
C ASP A 18 -0.85 17.94 -0.97
N ILE A 19 -0.85 16.81 -0.25
CA ILE A 19 -1.56 16.65 1.02
C ILE A 19 -0.64 17.10 2.15
N LYS A 20 -1.00 18.23 2.78
CA LYS A 20 -0.44 18.73 4.05
C LYS A 20 -0.69 17.82 5.27
N HIS A 21 -1.41 16.71 5.13
CA HIS A 21 -1.72 15.75 6.20
C HIS A 21 -0.67 14.63 6.33
N VAL A 22 0.59 15.00 6.56
CA VAL A 22 1.65 14.07 6.99
C VAL A 22 1.21 13.23 8.20
N ASN A 23 0.39 13.80 9.09
CA ASN A 23 -0.10 13.12 10.29
C ASN A 23 -1.05 11.94 9.96
N TYR A 24 -1.98 12.10 9.01
CA TYR A 24 -2.95 11.04 8.67
C TYR A 24 -2.26 9.84 7.99
N ILE A 25 -1.31 10.13 7.09
CA ILE A 25 -0.52 9.10 6.43
C ILE A 25 0.45 8.44 7.44
N GLY A 26 1.04 9.20 8.36
CA GLY A 26 1.95 8.70 9.39
C GLY A 26 1.30 7.74 10.38
N ASP A 27 0.10 8.07 10.88
CA ASP A 27 -0.64 7.23 11.84
C ASP A 27 -1.11 5.92 11.21
N ASP A 28 -1.66 6.00 9.99
CA ASP A 28 -2.07 4.83 9.23
C ASP A 28 -0.85 3.95 8.90
N LEU A 29 0.23 4.55 8.38
CA LEU A 29 1.45 3.80 8.08
C LEU A 29 1.97 3.08 9.31
N THR A 30 2.08 3.74 10.45
CA THR A 30 2.56 3.11 11.71
C THR A 30 1.73 1.87 12.06
N THR A 31 0.41 1.95 11.88
CA THR A 31 -0.50 0.82 12.08
C THR A 31 -0.23 -0.32 11.09
N TYR A 32 -0.08 0.00 9.80
CA TYR A 32 0.21 -0.99 8.75
C TYR A 32 1.62 -1.59 8.86
N TYR A 33 2.61 -0.81 9.31
CA TYR A 33 3.96 -1.28 9.64
C TYR A 33 3.90 -2.33 10.74
N GLY A 34 3.22 -2.04 11.85
CA GLY A 34 3.02 -3.00 12.93
C GLY A 34 2.30 -4.27 12.45
N LEU A 35 1.33 -4.13 11.55
CA LEU A 35 0.60 -5.26 10.98
C LEU A 35 1.47 -6.13 10.07
N ALA A 36 2.32 -5.51 9.24
CA ALA A 36 3.26 -6.21 8.36
C ALA A 36 4.26 -7.03 9.17
N ILE A 37 4.80 -6.47 10.25
CA ILE A 37 5.74 -7.15 11.16
C ILE A 37 5.07 -8.37 11.81
N ARG A 38 3.85 -8.21 12.33
CA ARG A 38 3.12 -9.32 12.97
C ARG A 38 2.72 -10.44 12.00
N ARG A 39 2.45 -10.11 10.74
CA ARG A 39 2.02 -11.08 9.72
C ARG A 39 3.17 -11.81 9.03
N HIS A 40 4.36 -11.20 9.02
CA HIS A 40 5.53 -11.74 8.34
C HIS A 40 6.79 -11.71 9.22
N PRO A 41 6.75 -12.20 10.48
CA PRO A 41 7.89 -12.15 11.39
C PRO A 41 9.10 -12.91 10.85
N GLU A 42 8.89 -13.92 10.02
CA GLU A 42 9.92 -14.78 9.44
C GLU A 42 10.56 -14.23 8.16
N SER A 43 10.02 -13.14 7.57
CA SER A 43 10.48 -12.65 6.27
C SER A 43 10.48 -11.13 6.14
N ALA A 44 11.68 -10.56 6.21
CA ALA A 44 11.90 -9.14 5.94
C ALA A 44 11.47 -8.71 4.53
N CYS A 45 11.58 -9.62 3.56
CA CYS A 45 11.13 -9.37 2.19
C CYS A 45 9.60 -9.20 2.13
N LYS A 46 8.85 -10.16 2.69
CA LYS A 46 7.38 -10.08 2.74
C LYS A 46 6.88 -8.88 3.55
N MET A 47 7.55 -8.52 4.64
CA MET A 47 7.25 -7.29 5.37
C MET A 47 7.38 -6.07 4.47
N LYS A 48 8.51 -5.94 3.78
CA LYS A 48 8.77 -4.82 2.86
C LYS A 48 7.70 -4.75 1.78
N ASP A 49 7.32 -5.88 1.19
CA ASP A 49 6.29 -5.91 0.15
C ASP A 49 4.92 -5.47 0.66
N ALA A 50 4.51 -5.93 1.85
CA ALA A 50 3.25 -5.54 2.48
C ALA A 50 3.19 -4.02 2.78
N ILE A 51 4.32 -3.43 3.18
CA ILE A 51 4.44 -2.00 3.45
C ILE A 51 4.31 -1.20 2.15
N TRP A 52 5.01 -1.60 1.10
CA TRP A 52 4.90 -0.96 -0.22
C TRP A 52 3.50 -1.11 -0.81
N ALA A 53 2.85 -2.26 -0.64
CA ALA A 53 1.47 -2.49 -1.07
C ALA A 53 0.51 -1.47 -0.44
N THR A 54 0.66 -1.22 0.86
CA THR A 54 -0.14 -0.25 1.61
C THR A 54 0.09 1.17 1.08
N PHE A 55 1.35 1.56 0.92
CA PHE A 55 1.70 2.89 0.44
C PHE A 55 1.13 3.16 -0.95
N TYR A 56 1.38 2.27 -1.90
CA TYR A 56 0.86 2.43 -3.25
C TYR A 56 -0.67 2.41 -3.30
N HIS A 57 -1.32 1.59 -2.46
CA HIS A 57 -2.77 1.64 -2.34
C HIS A 57 -3.29 3.00 -1.86
N LYS A 58 -2.62 3.63 -0.89
CA LYS A 58 -2.99 4.95 -0.37
C LYS A 58 -2.69 6.08 -1.35
N CYS A 59 -1.62 5.96 -2.14
CA CYS A 59 -1.29 6.91 -3.21
C CYS A 59 -2.08 6.69 -4.50
N SER A 60 -2.77 5.55 -4.63
CA SER A 60 -3.57 5.20 -5.80
C SER A 60 -4.69 6.20 -6.00
N THR A 61 -4.82 6.72 -7.22
CA THR A 61 -5.94 7.59 -7.60
C THR A 61 -6.75 6.93 -8.72
N GLY A 62 -7.93 7.47 -9.02
CA GLY A 62 -8.71 6.98 -10.16
C GLY A 62 -8.01 7.18 -11.52
N LYS A 63 -7.07 8.14 -11.61
CA LYS A 63 -6.29 8.43 -12.83
C LYS A 63 -4.98 7.63 -12.90
N ASP A 64 -4.43 7.27 -11.75
CA ASP A 64 -3.22 6.48 -11.61
C ASP A 64 -3.46 5.34 -10.59
N PRO A 65 -4.04 4.22 -11.03
CA PRO A 65 -4.36 3.10 -10.16
C PRO A 65 -3.11 2.28 -9.82
N GLN A 66 -2.76 2.22 -8.53
CA GLN A 66 -1.55 1.55 -8.04
C GLN A 66 -1.89 0.33 -7.16
N HIS A 67 -2.70 -0.57 -7.70
CA HIS A 67 -3.15 -1.79 -6.99
C HIS A 67 -2.28 -3.04 -7.25
N SER A 68 -1.23 -2.90 -8.07
CA SER A 68 -0.39 -4.03 -8.50
C SER A 68 0.31 -4.75 -7.35
N LYS A 69 0.73 -4.04 -6.30
CA LYS A 69 1.36 -4.64 -5.12
C LYS A 69 0.38 -5.15 -4.06
N CYS A 70 -0.91 -4.86 -4.19
CA CYS A 70 -1.91 -5.36 -3.26
C CYS A 70 -2.00 -6.90 -3.35
N PRO A 71 -2.27 -7.60 -2.24
CA PRO A 71 -2.42 -9.05 -2.26
C PRO A 71 -3.56 -9.44 -3.22
N GLU A 72 -3.37 -10.53 -3.94
CA GLU A 72 -4.35 -11.02 -4.91
C GLU A 72 -5.43 -11.87 -4.24
N GLY A 73 -6.51 -12.14 -4.96
CA GLY A 73 -7.57 -13.05 -4.51
C GLY A 73 -8.76 -12.38 -3.82
N ALA A 74 -9.81 -13.17 -3.62
CA ALA A 74 -11.08 -12.72 -3.05
C ALA A 74 -11.01 -12.33 -1.57
N ASP A 75 -9.93 -12.75 -0.89
CA ASP A 75 -9.62 -12.44 0.51
C ASP A 75 -8.67 -11.23 0.65
N SER A 76 -8.34 -10.57 -0.46
CA SER A 76 -7.55 -9.35 -0.44
C SER A 76 -8.28 -8.24 0.32
N TRP A 77 -7.52 -7.45 1.09
CA TRP A 77 -8.04 -6.22 1.66
C TRP A 77 -8.22 -5.11 0.60
N CYS A 78 -7.63 -5.26 -0.58
CA CYS A 78 -7.79 -4.33 -1.69
C CYS A 78 -9.05 -4.66 -2.50
N LYS A 79 -10.06 -3.78 -2.42
CA LYS A 79 -11.34 -3.94 -3.14
C LYS A 79 -11.18 -4.16 -4.64
N TRP A 80 -10.19 -3.52 -5.26
CA TRP A 80 -9.90 -3.69 -6.69
C TRP A 80 -9.45 -5.12 -7.00
N ARG A 81 -8.50 -5.67 -6.22
CA ARG A 81 -8.03 -7.06 -6.34
C ARG A 81 -9.13 -8.07 -6.03
N VAL A 82 -10.03 -7.77 -5.08
CA VAL A 82 -11.20 -8.60 -4.80
C VAL A 82 -12.16 -8.64 -6.01
N ALA A 83 -12.41 -7.49 -6.63
CA ALA A 83 -13.27 -7.40 -7.82
C ALA A 83 -12.68 -8.13 -9.03
N GLU A 84 -11.36 -8.00 -9.22
CA GLU A 84 -10.58 -8.74 -10.22
C GLU A 84 -10.69 -10.26 -10.00
N ALA A 85 -10.39 -10.74 -8.78
CA ALA A 85 -10.42 -12.15 -8.44
C ALA A 85 -11.82 -12.79 -8.55
N ARG A 86 -12.88 -12.02 -8.27
CA ARG A 86 -14.27 -12.48 -8.39
C ARG A 86 -14.80 -12.45 -9.83
N LYS A 87 -13.92 -12.26 -10.83
CA LYS A 87 -14.26 -12.16 -12.26
C LYS A 87 -15.31 -11.09 -12.57
N ARG A 88 -15.26 -9.97 -11.85
CA ARG A 88 -16.27 -8.92 -11.95
C ARG A 88 -15.80 -7.61 -12.54
N ILE A 89 -14.64 -7.58 -13.22
CA ILE A 89 -14.28 -6.50 -14.14
C ILE A 89 -13.47 -7.09 -15.30
N GLY A 90 -14.15 -7.45 -16.38
CA GLY A 90 -13.62 -7.18 -17.71
C GLY A 90 -14.20 -5.84 -18.15
N PHE A 91 -13.35 -4.90 -18.56
CA PHE A 91 -13.56 -3.76 -19.47
C PHE A 91 -12.14 -3.20 -19.69
N ILE A 92 -11.58 -3.25 -20.91
CA ILE A 92 -11.79 -2.28 -22.02
C ILE A 92 -11.61 -0.85 -21.51
#